data_AF-A0A7V9F3W5-F1
#
_entry.id   AF-A0A7V9F3W5-F1
#
_cell.length_a   1.000
_cell.length_b   1.000
_cell.length_c   1.000
_cell.angle_alpha   90.00
_cell.angle_beta   90.00
_cell.angle_gamma   90.00
#
_symmetry.space_group_name_H-M   'P 1'
#
loop_
_entity.id
_entity.type
_entity.pdbx_description
1 polymer ?
#
loop_
_entity_poly.entity_id
_entity_poly.type
_entity_poly.pdbx_seq_one_letter_code
_entity_poly.pdbx_strand_id
1 'polypeptide(L)'
;MAPTRIVIAKPGLDGHDRGAKVIARALRDAGMEIIYTGLHQTPEQIVETAIQEDADIVGLSVLSGAHMTLFAKVMELLTERDARDILVFGGGIIPKSDISLLRDMGVARIFTPGTKTQEVVDWVNDAMAPA
;
A
#
# COMPACT_ATOMS: atom_id res chain seq x y z
N MET A 1 20.59 6.79 7.69
CA MET A 1 19.56 5.76 7.49
C MET A 1 19.24 5.76 5.99
N ALA A 2 19.04 4.60 5.38
CA ALA A 2 18.53 4.57 4.00
C ALA A 2 17.11 5.18 3.97
N PRO A 3 16.70 5.83 2.87
CA PRO A 3 15.33 6.33 2.77
C PRO A 3 14.33 5.16 2.78
N THR A 4 13.17 5.35 3.42
CA THR A 4 12.08 4.38 3.37
C THR A 4 11.60 4.19 1.93
N ARG A 5 11.55 2.96 1.47
CA ARG A 5 11.13 2.59 0.12
C ARG A 5 9.72 2.05 0.10
N ILE A 6 8.89 2.61 -0.78
CA ILE A 6 7.46 2.32 -0.83
C ILE A 6 7.03 2.01 -2.26
N VAL A 7 6.44 0.84 -2.45
CA VAL A 7 5.75 0.47 -3.69
C VAL A 7 4.30 0.93 -3.60
N ILE A 8 3.89 1.85 -4.49
CA ILE A 8 2.49 2.29 -4.62
C ILE A 8 1.87 1.60 -5.83
N ALA A 9 0.87 0.77 -5.58
CA ALA A 9 0.28 -0.10 -6.60
C ALA A 9 -1.23 0.04 -6.77
N LYS A 10 -1.66 -0.28 -7.99
CA LYS A 10 -3.06 -0.32 -8.45
C LYS A 10 -3.39 -1.74 -8.93
N PRO A 11 -3.88 -2.61 -8.03
CA PRO A 11 -4.16 -3.99 -8.38
C PRO A 11 -5.44 -4.12 -9.22
N GLY A 12 -5.44 -5.08 -10.15
CA GLY A 12 -6.61 -5.41 -10.97
C GLY A 12 -7.03 -4.28 -11.93
N LEU A 13 -8.25 -4.33 -12.45
CA LEU A 13 -8.72 -3.42 -13.52
C LEU A 13 -9.13 -2.01 -13.04
N ASP A 14 -8.70 -1.60 -11.84
CA ASP A 14 -9.05 -0.29 -11.29
C ASP A 14 -8.24 0.83 -11.94
N GLY A 15 -8.87 1.57 -12.86
CA GLY A 15 -8.29 2.73 -13.54
C GLY A 15 -8.23 4.02 -12.72
N HIS A 16 -8.73 4.04 -11.47
CA HIS A 16 -8.76 5.26 -10.66
C HIS A 16 -7.41 5.52 -9.99
N ASP A 17 -6.51 6.24 -10.67
CA ASP A 17 -5.14 6.46 -10.21
C ASP A 17 -4.89 7.80 -9.49
N ARG A 18 -5.83 8.75 -9.55
CA ARG A 18 -5.64 10.10 -8.99
C ARG A 18 -5.19 10.07 -7.53
N GLY A 19 -5.87 9.29 -6.70
CA GLY A 19 -5.53 9.14 -5.28
C GLY A 19 -4.13 8.56 -5.09
N ALA A 20 -3.81 7.47 -5.78
CA ALA A 20 -2.51 6.83 -5.72
C ALA A 20 -1.37 7.78 -6.13
N LYS A 21 -1.54 8.54 -7.22
CA LYS A 21 -0.57 9.53 -7.69
C LYS A 21 -0.37 10.69 -6.72
N VAL A 22 -1.43 11.15 -6.05
CA VAL A 22 -1.36 12.22 -5.04
C VAL A 22 -0.60 11.73 -3.80
N ILE A 23 -0.91 10.52 -3.31
CA ILE A 23 -0.19 9.93 -2.17
C ILE A 23 1.27 9.66 -2.52
N ALA A 24 1.55 9.05 -3.68
CA ALA A 24 2.91 8.81 -4.17
C ALA A 24 3.73 10.10 -4.23
N ARG A 25 3.14 11.19 -4.75
CA ARG A 25 3.81 12.51 -4.76
C ARG A 25 4.06 13.02 -3.35
N ALA A 26 3.08 12.97 -2.46
CA ALA A 26 3.22 13.48 -1.10
C ALA A 26 4.30 12.74 -0.31
N LEU A 27 4.35 11.42 -0.39
CA LEU A 27 5.36 10.58 0.27
C LEU A 27 6.77 10.87 -0.29
N ARG A 28 6.89 11.00 -1.62
CA ARG A 28 8.15 11.41 -2.27
C ARG A 28 8.61 12.79 -1.82
N ASP A 29 7.70 13.75 -1.78
CA ASP A 29 8.01 15.13 -1.37
C ASP A 29 8.40 15.19 0.13
N ALA A 30 8.03 14.17 0.93
CA ALA A 30 8.47 13.97 2.31
C ALA A 30 9.82 13.22 2.44
N GLY A 31 10.48 12.86 1.34
CA GLY A 31 11.82 12.26 1.33
C GLY A 31 11.87 10.74 1.22
N MET A 32 10.74 10.08 0.97
CA MET A 32 10.66 8.62 0.76
C MET A 32 10.97 8.26 -0.70
N GLU A 33 11.49 7.06 -0.92
CA GLU A 33 11.73 6.52 -2.25
C GLU A 33 10.48 5.79 -2.75
N ILE A 34 9.91 6.25 -3.86
CA ILE A 34 8.59 5.77 -4.33
C ILE A 34 8.71 5.05 -5.66
N ILE A 35 8.26 3.79 -5.67
CA ILE A 35 8.08 2.98 -6.86
C ILE A 35 6.59 2.94 -7.18
N TYR A 36 6.18 3.64 -8.23
CA TYR A 36 4.80 3.60 -8.71
C TYR A 36 4.67 2.56 -9.83
N THR A 37 3.91 1.49 -9.59
CA THR A 37 3.82 0.34 -10.51
C THR A 37 2.97 0.61 -11.76
N GLY A 38 2.26 1.74 -11.81
CA GLY A 38 1.23 1.97 -12.81
C GLY A 38 -0.06 1.19 -12.54
N LEU A 39 -0.96 1.22 -13.52
CA LEU A 39 -2.27 0.59 -13.47
C LEU A 39 -2.20 -0.92 -13.77
N HIS A 40 -3.25 -1.63 -13.39
CA HIS A 40 -3.53 -3.00 -13.85
C HIS A 40 -2.48 -4.05 -13.48
N GLN A 41 -1.88 -3.90 -12.30
CA GLN A 41 -0.93 -4.88 -11.80
C GLN A 41 -1.66 -6.07 -11.17
N THR A 42 -1.15 -7.28 -11.35
CA THR A 42 -1.63 -8.43 -10.57
C THR A 42 -1.00 -8.42 -9.17
N PRO A 43 -1.62 -9.05 -8.17
CA PRO A 43 -1.00 -9.22 -6.85
C PRO A 43 0.41 -9.82 -6.92
N GLU A 44 0.64 -10.79 -7.82
CA GLU A 44 1.93 -11.44 -8.03
C GLU A 44 2.99 -10.44 -8.53
N GLN A 45 2.63 -9.58 -9.48
CA GLN A 45 3.54 -8.54 -9.97
C GLN A 45 3.89 -7.54 -8.87
N ILE A 46 2.90 -7.15 -8.05
CA ILE A 46 3.11 -6.20 -6.95
C ILE A 46 4.07 -6.78 -5.91
N VAL A 47 3.87 -8.02 -5.50
CA VAL A 47 4.76 -8.70 -4.53
C VAL A 47 6.15 -8.90 -5.11
N GLU A 48 6.25 -9.29 -6.38
CA GLU A 48 7.56 -9.42 -7.03
C GLU A 48 8.31 -8.08 -7.10
N THR A 49 7.63 -6.98 -7.45
CA THR A 49 8.23 -5.64 -7.40
C THR A 49 8.65 -5.26 -5.99
N ALA A 50 7.82 -5.51 -4.97
CA ALA A 50 8.16 -5.19 -3.58
C ALA A 50 9.45 -5.89 -3.12
N ILE A 51 9.61 -7.17 -3.48
CA ILE A 51 10.81 -7.95 -3.15
C ILE A 51 12.03 -7.48 -3.96
N GLN A 52 11.88 -7.30 -5.28
CA GLN A 52 13.00 -6.91 -6.15
C GLN A 52 13.56 -5.52 -5.81
N GLU A 53 12.67 -4.61 -5.41
CA GLU A 53 13.04 -3.25 -5.04
C GLU A 53 13.51 -3.15 -3.58
N ASP A 54 13.45 -4.23 -2.79
CA ASP A 54 13.75 -4.18 -1.34
C ASP A 54 12.90 -3.12 -0.65
N ALA A 55 11.58 -3.23 -0.81
CA ALA A 55 10.62 -2.26 -0.30
C ALA A 55 10.27 -2.50 1.17
N ASP A 56 10.26 -1.44 1.97
CA ASP A 56 9.79 -1.51 3.36
C ASP A 56 8.25 -1.62 3.43
N ILE A 57 7.56 -1.01 2.45
CA ILE A 57 6.11 -0.83 2.49
C ILE A 57 5.49 -1.01 1.09
N VAL A 58 4.33 -1.65 1.03
CA VAL A 58 3.41 -1.66 -0.13
C VAL A 58 2.15 -0.87 0.20
N GLY A 59 1.85 0.15 -0.61
CA GLY A 59 0.62 0.92 -0.59
C GLY A 59 -0.33 0.52 -1.72
N LEU A 60 -1.44 -0.12 -1.38
CA LEU A 60 -2.47 -0.52 -2.34
C LEU A 60 -3.57 0.53 -2.44
N SER A 61 -3.99 0.86 -3.65
CA SER A 61 -5.19 1.69 -3.84
C SER A 61 -6.24 0.95 -4.66
N VAL A 62 -7.45 0.81 -4.11
CA VAL A 62 -8.55 0.01 -4.70
C VAL A 62 -9.89 0.74 -4.55
N LEU A 63 -10.47 1.14 -5.68
CA LEU A 63 -11.78 1.81 -5.75
C LEU A 63 -12.85 0.95 -6.46
N SER A 64 -12.47 -0.23 -6.96
CA SER A 64 -13.34 -1.14 -7.70
C SER A 64 -14.26 -2.02 -6.83
N GLY A 65 -14.14 -1.94 -5.50
CA GLY A 65 -14.83 -2.84 -4.56
C GLY A 65 -14.19 -4.21 -4.41
N ALA A 66 -13.10 -4.49 -5.12
CA ALA A 66 -12.36 -5.75 -5.04
C ALA A 66 -11.32 -5.77 -3.90
N HIS A 67 -11.38 -4.84 -2.94
CA HIS A 67 -10.36 -4.66 -1.89
C HIS A 67 -10.17 -5.92 -1.04
N MET A 68 -11.24 -6.59 -0.64
CA MET A 68 -11.11 -7.81 0.18
C MET A 68 -10.31 -8.89 -0.54
N THR A 69 -10.58 -9.11 -1.83
CA THR A 69 -9.87 -10.12 -2.62
C THR A 69 -8.42 -9.71 -2.89
N LEU A 70 -8.19 -8.45 -3.30
CA LEU A 70 -6.89 -7.99 -3.76
C LEU A 70 -5.89 -7.81 -2.61
N PHE A 71 -6.33 -7.23 -1.48
CA PHE A 71 -5.47 -7.13 -0.29
C PHE A 71 -5.18 -8.52 0.26
N ALA A 72 -6.19 -9.40 0.39
CA ALA A 72 -5.98 -10.76 0.86
C ALA A 72 -4.93 -11.50 0.02
N LYS A 73 -5.01 -11.38 -1.30
CA LYS A 73 -4.08 -12.07 -2.19
C LYS A 73 -2.64 -11.54 -2.06
N VAL A 74 -2.46 -10.23 -1.90
CA VAL A 74 -1.13 -9.63 -1.65
C VAL A 74 -0.56 -10.11 -0.32
N MET A 75 -1.36 -10.12 0.76
CA MET A 75 -0.93 -10.60 2.07
C MET A 75 -0.55 -12.09 2.07
N GLU A 76 -1.32 -12.91 1.36
CA GLU A 76 -1.02 -14.34 1.15
C GLU A 76 0.31 -14.50 0.42
N LEU A 77 0.50 -13.82 -0.71
CA LEU A 77 1.72 -13.94 -1.52
C LEU A 77 2.97 -13.44 -0.78
N LEU A 78 2.88 -12.35 -0.01
CA LEU A 78 3.99 -11.91 0.85
C LEU A 78 4.35 -12.98 1.90
N THR A 79 3.36 -13.72 2.41
CA THR A 79 3.60 -14.86 3.29
C THR A 79 4.34 -15.98 2.59
N GLU A 80 3.84 -16.40 1.42
CA GLU A 80 4.40 -17.52 0.65
C GLU A 80 5.85 -17.25 0.22
N ARG A 81 6.21 -15.97 0.08
CA ARG A 81 7.54 -15.51 -0.33
C ARG A 81 8.46 -15.14 0.84
N ASP A 82 8.05 -15.41 2.08
CA ASP A 82 8.81 -15.09 3.31
C ASP A 82 9.14 -13.58 3.44
N ALA A 83 8.22 -12.72 3.01
CA ALA A 83 8.37 -11.26 2.95
C ALA A 83 7.31 -10.53 3.79
N ARG A 84 6.98 -11.10 4.97
CA ARG A 84 5.97 -10.53 5.90
C ARG A 84 6.45 -9.31 6.68
N ASP A 85 7.74 -9.03 6.62
CA ASP A 85 8.35 -7.82 7.15
C ASP A 85 7.95 -6.56 6.34
N ILE A 86 7.56 -6.73 5.07
CA ILE A 86 7.03 -5.64 4.24
C ILE A 86 5.62 -5.25 4.72
N LEU A 87 5.46 -4.03 5.21
CA LEU A 87 4.18 -3.53 5.69
C LEU A 87 3.22 -3.26 4.52
N VAL A 88 1.95 -3.61 4.69
CA VAL A 88 0.91 -3.27 3.71
C VAL A 88 -0.03 -2.23 4.28
N PHE A 89 -0.18 -1.10 3.59
CA PHE A 89 -1.24 -0.14 3.82
C PHE A 89 -2.06 0.06 2.55
N GLY A 90 -3.16 0.81 2.65
CA GLY A 90 -3.82 1.24 1.45
C GLY A 90 -5.00 2.14 1.63
N GLY A 91 -5.80 2.26 0.59
CA GLY A 91 -6.97 3.12 0.58
C GLY A 91 -7.84 2.99 -0.65
N GLY A 92 -8.88 3.81 -0.68
CA GLY A 92 -9.91 3.79 -1.72
C GLY A 92 -11.30 3.80 -1.12
N ILE A 93 -12.29 3.24 -1.82
CA ILE A 93 -13.68 3.20 -1.35
C ILE A 93 -13.90 1.88 -0.62
N ILE A 94 -13.58 1.87 0.67
CA ILE A 94 -13.60 0.67 1.51
C ILE A 94 -14.61 0.87 2.66
N PRO A 95 -15.65 0.01 2.78
CA PRO A 95 -16.61 0.06 3.88
C PRO A 95 -15.94 -0.12 5.25
N LYS A 96 -16.48 0.52 6.30
CA LYS A 96 -15.92 0.42 7.66
C LYS A 96 -15.90 -1.01 8.22
N SER A 97 -16.87 -1.84 7.86
CA SER A 97 -16.89 -3.27 8.20
C SER A 97 -15.65 -4.00 7.69
N ASP A 98 -15.28 -3.69 6.44
CA ASP A 98 -14.23 -4.38 5.70
C ASP A 98 -12.86 -3.93 6.16
N ILE A 99 -12.71 -2.68 6.61
CA ILE A 99 -11.46 -2.18 7.22
C ILE A 99 -11.06 -3.02 8.44
N SER A 100 -12.02 -3.40 9.27
CA SER A 100 -11.74 -4.21 10.46
C SER A 100 -11.21 -5.59 10.05
N LEU A 101 -11.85 -6.22 9.05
CA LEU A 101 -11.41 -7.50 8.51
C LEU A 101 -10.02 -7.41 7.88
N LEU A 102 -9.75 -6.38 7.07
CA LEU A 102 -8.43 -6.16 6.46
C LEU A 102 -7.33 -6.01 7.52
N ARG A 103 -7.62 -5.29 8.61
CA ARG A 103 -6.67 -5.16 9.72
C ARG A 103 -6.41 -6.49 10.41
N ASP A 104 -7.44 -7.29 10.63
CA ASP A 104 -7.30 -8.62 11.24
C ASP A 104 -6.49 -9.59 10.33
N MET A 105 -6.45 -9.32 9.02
CA MET A 105 -5.60 -10.02 8.05
C MET A 105 -4.13 -9.52 8.02
N GLY A 106 -3.80 -8.48 8.78
CA GLY A 106 -2.45 -7.91 8.87
C GLY A 106 -2.21 -6.65 8.02
N VAL A 107 -3.24 -6.06 7.40
CA VAL A 107 -3.10 -4.77 6.74
C VAL A 107 -2.93 -3.68 7.81
N ALA A 108 -1.81 -2.98 7.77
CA ALA A 108 -1.37 -2.06 8.82
C ALA A 108 -2.29 -0.84 8.97
N ARG A 109 -2.76 -0.28 7.85
CA ARG A 109 -3.64 0.90 7.85
C ARG A 109 -4.45 1.04 6.57
N ILE A 110 -5.71 1.46 6.71
CA ILE A 110 -6.58 1.88 5.61
C ILE A 110 -6.91 3.37 5.73
N PHE A 111 -6.68 4.11 4.65
CA PHE A 111 -7.03 5.52 4.49
C PHE A 111 -8.19 5.66 3.51
N THR A 112 -9.27 6.31 3.97
CA THR A 112 -10.51 6.51 3.20
C THR A 112 -10.57 7.94 2.63
N PRO A 113 -11.53 8.24 1.72
CA PRO A 113 -11.62 9.57 1.12
C PRO A 113 -11.73 10.67 2.18
N GLY A 114 -11.01 11.77 1.98
CA GLY A 114 -10.92 12.88 2.93
C GLY A 114 -9.71 12.83 3.85
N THR A 115 -8.98 11.71 3.90
CA THR A 115 -7.67 11.63 4.59
C THR A 115 -6.72 12.67 4.01
N LYS A 116 -6.07 13.46 4.89
CA LYS A 116 -5.06 14.43 4.48
C LYS A 116 -3.79 13.69 4.08
N THR A 117 -3.11 14.14 3.03
CA THR A 117 -1.82 13.56 2.60
C THR A 117 -0.79 13.55 3.73
N GLN A 118 -0.77 14.61 4.55
CA GLN A 118 0.13 14.71 5.71
C GLN A 118 -0.11 13.60 6.73
N GLU A 119 -1.36 13.18 6.96
CA GLU A 119 -1.66 12.09 7.89
C GLU A 119 -1.06 10.76 7.41
N VAL A 120 -1.01 10.53 6.10
CA VAL A 120 -0.37 9.34 5.52
C VAL A 120 1.15 9.41 5.68
N VAL A 121 1.74 10.59 5.44
CA VAL A 121 3.19 10.82 5.63
C VAL A 121 3.59 10.60 7.09
N ASP A 122 2.85 11.20 8.03
CA ASP A 122 3.11 11.09 9.46
C ASP A 122 3.03 9.63 9.92
N TRP A 123 1.98 8.91 9.48
CA TRP A 123 1.83 7.50 9.78
C TRP A 123 2.98 6.63 9.26
N VAL A 124 3.46 6.88 8.03
CA VAL A 124 4.60 6.14 7.48
C VAL A 124 5.87 6.41 8.30
N ASN A 125 6.14 7.66 8.65
CA ASN A 125 7.31 8.00 9.46
C ASN A 125 7.26 7.34 10.85
N ASP A 126 6.08 7.33 11.49
CA ASP A 126 5.89 6.66 12.78
C ASP A 126 6.06 5.14 12.67
N ALA A 127 5.55 4.53 11.60
CA ALA A 127 5.66 3.10 11.36
C ALA A 127 7.11 2.64 11.11
N MET A 128 7.96 3.52 10.58
CA MET A 128 9.37 3.26 10.30
C MET A 128 10.34 3.82 11.35
N ALA A 129 9.82 4.46 12.40
CA ALA A 129 10.63 5.00 13.47
C ALA A 129 11.34 3.85 14.22
N PRO A 130 12.64 3.97 14.53
CA PRO A 130 13.33 3.00 15.38
C PRO A 130 12.66 2.94 16.76
N ALA A 131 12.51 1.72 17.28
CA ALA A 131 11.93 1.44 18.60
C ALA A 131 12.77 2.01 19.76
#